data_AF-W8YMQ7-F1
#
_entry.id   AF-W8YMQ7-F1
#
_cell.length_a   1.000
_cell.length_b   1.000
_cell.length_c   1.000
_cell.angle_alpha   90.00
_cell.angle_beta   90.00
_cell.angle_gamma   90.00
#
_symmetry.space_group_name_H-M   'P 1'
#
loop_
_entity.id
_entity.type
_entity.pdbx_description
1 polymer ?
#
loop_
_entity_poly.entity_id
_entity_poly.type
_entity_poly.pdbx_seq_one_letter_code
_entity_poly.pdbx_strand_id
1 'polypeptide(L)'
;MAAGAGRAGPARQRRPLPAGVPAGNAVQLRHLPSRGRPMSGAQIGAGREEAAGQGAFAPGAGSGIEEQAASAAAAGSGIAEQGVTDVDAGSGMEEQAASAPPSGSGIAAQVPALAASSAAAKPSVRGRIPVLEIFGPTVQGEGMVIGVKTMFVRTAGCDYSCSWCDSAFTWDGSAKDEIRWMEPEEIAGELERLAGGRTPGHVTLSGGNPALLRPLGGLIDLLHSRGALVALETQGSRWQDWFADIDELTLSPKPPSSGMDTDWTVLETIAARLAEAGRLPSLKVVVMSAEDLAYAKEVHRRFPEIPMFLQAGNDRLEEPDAAALRNYLADRYERLVDMVMDDPEWSRVRVLPQLHAWLWGNKRGV
;
A
#
# COMPACT_ATOMS: atom_id res chain seq x y z
N MET A 1 -44.04 -32.26 -64.28
CA MET A 1 -44.20 -31.03 -63.50
C MET A 1 -42.89 -30.82 -62.72
N ALA A 2 -41.98 -30.01 -63.28
CA ALA A 2 -41.54 -28.68 -62.78
C ALA A 2 -40.57 -28.81 -61.57
N ALA A 3 -39.24 -28.67 -61.69
CA ALA A 3 -38.35 -27.54 -62.11
C ALA A 3 -38.06 -26.50 -61.02
N GLY A 4 -36.76 -26.20 -60.80
CA GLY A 4 -36.22 -25.03 -60.07
C GLY A 4 -34.97 -25.35 -59.22
N ALA A 5 -33.73 -25.26 -59.74
CA ALA A 5 -32.83 -24.10 -59.74
C ALA A 5 -32.54 -23.57 -58.30
N GLY A 6 -31.33 -23.56 -57.74
CA GLY A 6 -30.01 -23.26 -58.31
C GLY A 6 -29.67 -21.79 -58.06
N ARG A 7 -28.86 -21.48 -57.03
CA ARG A 7 -28.03 -20.24 -56.94
C ARG A 7 -26.99 -20.34 -55.82
N ALA A 8 -25.73 -20.38 -56.24
CA ALA A 8 -24.54 -20.23 -55.40
C ALA A 8 -24.34 -18.75 -55.01
N GLY A 9 -23.99 -18.49 -53.75
CA GLY A 9 -23.59 -17.17 -53.26
C GLY A 9 -22.12 -16.87 -53.56
N PRO A 10 -21.73 -15.60 -53.73
CA PRO A 10 -20.41 -15.23 -54.23
C PRO A 10 -19.30 -15.37 -53.18
N ALA A 11 -18.14 -15.83 -53.66
CA ALA A 11 -16.89 -15.92 -52.92
C ALA A 11 -16.42 -14.55 -52.40
N ARG A 12 -16.11 -14.45 -51.10
CA ARG A 12 -15.51 -13.25 -50.51
C ARG A 12 -14.07 -13.09 -51.00
N GLN A 13 -13.82 -12.03 -51.74
CA GLN A 13 -12.50 -11.60 -52.18
C GLN A 13 -11.65 -11.17 -50.97
N ARG A 14 -10.41 -11.65 -50.90
CA ARG A 14 -9.41 -11.24 -49.91
C ARG A 14 -8.94 -9.82 -50.23
N ARG A 15 -9.01 -8.91 -49.27
CA ARG A 15 -8.43 -7.55 -49.37
C ARG A 15 -6.89 -7.65 -49.33
N PRO A 16 -6.17 -6.88 -50.16
CA PRO A 16 -4.71 -6.78 -50.07
C PRO A 16 -4.30 -5.92 -48.86
N LEU A 17 -3.20 -6.32 -48.21
CA LEU A 17 -2.54 -5.57 -47.14
C LEU A 17 -1.85 -4.32 -47.72
N PRO A 18 -1.89 -3.16 -47.03
CA PRO A 18 -1.10 -2.00 -47.44
C PRO A 18 0.39 -2.21 -47.12
N ALA A 19 1.23 -1.95 -48.12
CA ALA A 19 2.68 -1.90 -48.00
C ALA A 19 3.15 -0.53 -47.50
N GLY A 20 4.17 -0.53 -46.63
CA GLY A 20 5.04 0.63 -46.41
C GLY A 20 5.17 1.09 -44.95
N VAL A 21 6.15 0.54 -44.22
CA VAL A 21 6.81 1.22 -43.10
C VAL A 21 8.32 0.94 -43.23
N PRO A 22 9.20 1.96 -43.16
CA PRO A 22 10.62 1.83 -43.44
C PRO A 22 11.37 1.09 -42.31
N ALA A 23 12.38 0.32 -42.72
CA ALA A 23 13.31 -0.38 -41.83
C ALA A 23 14.17 0.62 -41.04
N GLY A 24 14.09 0.57 -39.71
CA GLY A 24 14.90 1.37 -38.79
C GLY A 24 15.58 0.48 -37.75
N ASN A 25 16.90 0.38 -37.86
CA ASN A 25 17.92 -0.01 -36.88
C ASN A 25 17.59 -1.13 -35.86
N ALA A 26 17.93 -2.36 -36.26
CA ALA A 26 18.22 -3.43 -35.32
C ALA A 26 19.51 -3.11 -34.53
N VAL A 27 19.35 -2.85 -33.23
CA VAL A 27 20.48 -2.80 -32.29
C VAL A 27 20.97 -4.23 -32.08
N GLN A 28 22.21 -4.50 -32.50
CA GLN A 28 22.90 -5.76 -32.27
C GLN A 28 23.06 -6.01 -30.76
N LEU A 29 22.34 -7.00 -30.23
CA LEU A 29 22.65 -7.59 -28.93
C LEU A 29 23.98 -8.35 -29.04
N ARG A 30 25.02 -7.79 -28.43
CA ARG A 30 26.33 -8.44 -28.31
C ARG A 30 26.20 -9.70 -27.46
N HIS A 31 26.59 -10.83 -28.05
CA HIS A 31 26.82 -12.11 -27.39
C HIS A 31 27.78 -11.94 -26.19
N LEU A 32 27.33 -12.36 -25.00
CA LEU A 32 28.21 -12.66 -23.87
C LEU A 32 28.55 -14.16 -23.92
N PRO A 33 29.83 -14.56 -23.92
CA PRO A 33 30.22 -15.97 -23.97
C PRO A 33 29.97 -16.68 -22.64
N SER A 34 29.23 -17.79 -22.69
CA SER A 34 29.09 -18.76 -21.61
C SER A 34 30.43 -19.46 -21.34
N ARG A 35 30.99 -19.27 -20.15
CA ARG A 35 32.10 -20.10 -19.65
C ARG A 35 31.55 -21.27 -18.88
N GLY A 36 31.39 -22.40 -19.56
CA GLY A 36 31.33 -23.72 -18.92
C GLY A 36 32.75 -24.18 -18.54
N ARG A 37 32.88 -24.80 -17.37
CA ARG A 37 33.95 -25.77 -17.06
C ARG A 37 33.43 -26.84 -16.09
N PRO A 38 34.05 -28.04 -16.10
CA PRO A 38 33.33 -29.30 -16.06
C PRO A 38 33.24 -29.95 -14.67
N MET A 39 32.28 -30.87 -14.57
CA MET A 39 32.15 -31.88 -13.51
C MET A 39 33.32 -32.87 -13.56
N SER A 40 33.96 -33.10 -12.43
CA SER A 40 34.77 -34.30 -12.18
C SER A 40 34.09 -35.14 -11.10
N GLY A 41 33.81 -36.40 -11.42
CA GLY A 41 33.11 -37.33 -10.56
C GLY A 41 33.93 -37.83 -9.38
N ALA A 42 33.20 -38.32 -8.38
CA ALA A 42 33.65 -39.37 -7.49
C ALA A 42 32.48 -40.35 -7.28
N GLN A 43 32.81 -41.62 -7.40
CA GLN A 43 31.96 -42.79 -7.45
C GLN A 43 31.69 -43.35 -6.04
N ILE A 44 30.47 -43.90 -5.89
CA ILE A 44 30.09 -45.13 -5.17
C ILE A 44 30.12 -45.13 -3.63
N GLY A 45 28.93 -45.37 -3.08
CA GLY A 45 28.70 -45.96 -1.76
C GLY A 45 27.25 -46.42 -1.63
N ALA A 46 26.95 -47.65 -2.03
CA ALA A 46 25.67 -48.30 -1.83
C ALA A 46 25.53 -48.81 -0.39
N GLY A 47 24.32 -48.75 0.20
CA GLY A 47 24.06 -49.43 1.46
C GLY A 47 22.74 -49.11 2.16
N ARG A 48 21.72 -49.91 1.83
CA ARG A 48 20.63 -50.45 2.67
C ARG A 48 19.35 -49.64 2.94
N GLU A 49 18.27 -50.31 2.55
CA GLU A 49 16.86 -50.23 2.96
C GLU A 49 16.62 -50.57 4.45
N GLU A 50 15.36 -50.31 4.85
CA GLU A 50 14.60 -50.70 6.07
C GLU A 50 14.30 -49.52 7.00
N ALA A 51 13.11 -49.31 7.56
CA ALA A 51 11.79 -49.90 7.38
C ALA A 51 10.77 -48.97 8.07
N ALA A 52 9.50 -49.11 7.69
CA ALA A 52 8.36 -48.43 8.30
C ALA A 52 8.19 -48.77 9.80
N GLY A 53 7.74 -47.79 10.59
CA GLY A 53 7.34 -47.97 11.98
C GLY A 53 6.20 -47.03 12.34
N GLN A 54 4.99 -47.59 12.34
CA GLN A 54 3.77 -46.98 12.86
C GLN A 54 3.84 -46.84 14.38
N GLY A 55 3.25 -45.78 14.94
CA GLY A 55 3.13 -45.61 16.39
C GLY A 55 2.14 -44.50 16.74
N ALA A 56 0.86 -44.81 16.67
CA ALA A 56 -0.21 -44.03 17.27
C ALA A 56 -0.28 -44.31 18.77
N PHE A 57 -0.32 -43.27 19.61
CA PHE A 57 -0.88 -43.33 20.97
C PHE A 57 -1.42 -41.95 21.36
N ALA A 58 -2.70 -41.92 21.72
CA ALA A 58 -3.37 -40.86 22.47
C ALA A 58 -3.89 -41.48 23.79
N PRO A 59 -4.58 -40.73 24.68
CA PRO A 59 -4.07 -39.66 25.52
C PRO A 59 -4.20 -40.03 27.03
N GLY A 60 -3.47 -39.33 27.90
CA GLY A 60 -3.55 -39.47 29.36
C GLY A 60 -4.05 -38.19 30.02
N ALA A 61 -5.14 -38.32 30.80
CA ALA A 61 -5.72 -37.29 31.64
C ALA A 61 -5.09 -37.26 33.05
N GLY A 62 -5.20 -36.12 33.75
CA GLY A 62 -4.90 -35.95 35.18
C GLY A 62 -4.27 -34.58 35.45
N SER A 63 -5.05 -33.55 35.79
CA SER A 63 -5.49 -33.16 37.15
C SER A 63 -4.42 -32.42 37.98
N GLY A 64 -4.75 -31.21 38.45
CA GLY A 64 -4.17 -30.67 39.69
C GLY A 64 -3.54 -29.28 39.64
N ILE A 65 -4.38 -28.25 39.81
CA ILE A 65 -4.21 -27.03 40.64
C ILE A 65 -2.82 -26.78 41.28
N GLU A 66 -2.26 -25.58 41.08
CA GLU A 66 -1.98 -24.62 42.16
C GLU A 66 -1.52 -23.25 41.63
N GLU A 67 -2.20 -22.22 42.12
CA GLU A 67 -2.03 -20.80 41.87
C GLU A 67 -1.24 -20.22 43.05
N GLN A 68 -0.12 -19.53 42.79
CA GLN A 68 0.54 -18.69 43.79
C GLN A 68 0.96 -17.36 43.17
N ALA A 69 0.21 -16.32 43.55
CA ALA A 69 0.51 -14.92 43.31
C ALA A 69 1.58 -14.44 44.31
N ALA A 70 2.64 -13.82 43.79
CA ALA A 70 3.63 -13.09 44.57
C ALA A 70 3.27 -11.59 44.60
N SER A 71 2.97 -11.09 45.79
CA SER A 71 2.80 -9.66 46.10
C SER A 71 4.16 -9.07 46.51
N ALA A 72 4.59 -8.00 45.85
CA ALA A 72 5.75 -7.20 46.23
C ALA A 72 5.31 -5.78 46.61
N ALA A 73 5.78 -5.36 47.78
CA ALA A 73 5.45 -4.13 48.48
C ALA A 73 6.01 -2.87 47.80
N ALA A 74 5.26 -1.77 47.87
CA ALA A 74 5.76 -0.41 47.66
C ALA A 74 5.52 0.41 48.94
N ALA A 75 6.61 0.79 49.61
CA ALA A 75 6.63 1.77 50.70
C ALA A 75 6.85 3.17 50.11
N GLY A 76 6.07 4.13 50.59
CA GLY A 76 6.20 5.54 50.22
C GLY A 76 6.98 6.38 51.25
N SER A 77 7.41 7.53 50.74
CA SER A 77 7.60 8.83 51.41
C SER A 77 8.76 9.04 52.37
N GLY A 78 9.56 10.08 52.07
CA GLY A 78 10.59 10.62 52.95
C GLY A 78 11.26 11.89 52.40
N ILE A 79 10.55 13.01 52.54
CA ILE A 79 11.00 14.42 52.58
C ILE A 79 12.40 14.68 53.20
N ALA A 80 13.16 15.62 52.61
CA ALA A 80 13.86 16.70 53.34
C ALA A 80 14.50 17.70 52.37
N GLU A 81 14.65 18.92 52.87
CA GLU A 81 14.74 20.19 52.18
C GLU A 81 16.08 20.88 52.52
N GLN A 82 16.41 21.93 51.75
CA GLN A 82 17.30 23.07 52.05
C GLN A 82 18.78 23.02 51.67
N GLY A 83 19.22 24.11 51.01
CA GLY A 83 20.63 24.48 50.85
C GLY A 83 20.90 25.48 49.73
N VAL A 84 20.45 26.72 49.89
CA VAL A 84 20.86 27.88 49.06
C VAL A 84 22.28 28.32 49.47
N THR A 85 23.14 28.69 48.52
CA THR A 85 23.96 29.93 48.56
C THR A 85 24.55 30.23 47.18
N ASP A 86 24.37 31.49 46.77
CA ASP A 86 24.99 32.16 45.64
C ASP A 86 26.52 32.31 45.81
N VAL A 87 27.26 32.36 44.69
CA VAL A 87 28.37 33.31 44.49
C VAL A 87 28.54 33.62 43.01
N ASP A 88 28.85 34.89 42.78
CA ASP A 88 28.77 35.67 41.56
C ASP A 88 30.13 35.76 40.82
N ALA A 89 30.04 36.21 39.56
CA ALA A 89 31.03 36.96 38.77
C ALA A 89 32.32 36.31 38.22
N GLY A 90 32.43 36.33 36.88
CA GLY A 90 33.44 37.19 36.23
C GLY A 90 34.44 36.57 35.23
N SER A 91 34.37 37.06 33.97
CA SER A 91 35.43 37.14 32.93
C SER A 91 36.06 35.83 32.41
N GLY A 92 36.39 35.59 31.14
CA GLY A 92 36.54 36.38 29.92
C GLY A 92 37.66 35.72 29.08
N MET A 93 37.47 35.57 27.75
CA MET A 93 38.49 35.26 26.71
C MET A 93 39.20 33.87 26.82
N GLU A 94 39.49 33.06 25.79
CA GLU A 94 39.66 33.19 24.34
C GLU A 94 39.58 31.79 23.68
N GLU A 95 39.11 31.80 22.44
CA GLU A 95 39.40 30.98 21.25
C GLU A 95 40.35 29.75 21.34
N GLN A 96 39.85 28.59 20.88
CA GLN A 96 40.64 27.70 20.01
C GLN A 96 39.76 26.79 19.16
N ALA A 97 39.97 26.91 17.85
CA ALA A 97 39.28 26.24 16.76
C ALA A 97 39.58 24.73 16.70
N ALA A 98 38.57 23.93 16.34
CA ALA A 98 38.76 22.56 15.87
C ALA A 98 38.15 22.42 14.47
N SER A 99 39.00 21.90 13.59
CA SER A 99 38.94 21.79 12.13
C SER A 99 37.74 21.04 11.53
N ALA A 100 37.30 21.53 10.38
CA ALA A 100 36.38 20.88 9.45
C ALA A 100 36.94 19.59 8.81
N PRO A 101 36.09 18.61 8.43
CA PRO A 101 36.50 17.50 7.58
C PRO A 101 36.51 17.88 6.08
N PRO A 102 37.29 17.17 5.25
CA PRO A 102 37.59 17.57 3.88
C PRO A 102 36.45 17.29 2.89
N SER A 103 36.42 18.15 1.88
CA SER A 103 35.62 18.09 0.67
C SER A 103 35.95 16.86 -0.18
N GLY A 104 34.98 15.96 -0.32
CA GLY A 104 34.98 14.91 -1.35
C GLY A 104 34.14 15.33 -2.55
N SER A 105 34.76 15.37 -3.74
CA SER A 105 34.07 15.39 -5.04
C SER A 105 33.10 14.21 -5.11
N GLY A 106 31.83 14.38 -5.43
CA GLY A 106 31.37 14.83 -6.73
C GLY A 106 30.76 13.67 -7.50
N ILE A 107 29.49 13.36 -7.23
CA ILE A 107 28.53 12.89 -8.25
C ILE A 107 27.17 13.47 -7.85
N ALA A 108 26.93 14.73 -8.21
CA ALA A 108 25.60 15.31 -8.12
C ALA A 108 24.73 14.61 -9.17
N ALA A 109 23.83 13.74 -8.74
CA ALA A 109 22.75 13.28 -9.59
C ALA A 109 21.89 14.49 -9.93
N GLN A 110 22.08 15.04 -11.12
CA GLN A 110 21.20 16.04 -11.70
C GLN A 110 19.82 15.41 -11.87
N VAL A 111 18.94 15.65 -10.91
CA VAL A 111 17.51 15.42 -11.09
C VAL A 111 17.05 16.56 -12.00
N PRO A 112 16.58 16.31 -13.24
CA PRO A 112 16.06 17.37 -14.07
C PRO A 112 14.81 17.94 -13.39
N ALA A 113 14.83 19.23 -13.10
CA ALA A 113 13.63 19.96 -12.73
C ALA A 113 12.63 19.84 -13.88
N LEU A 114 11.57 19.06 -13.67
CA LEU A 114 10.42 19.02 -14.56
C LEU A 114 9.80 20.42 -14.56
N ALA A 115 9.94 21.10 -15.69
CA ALA A 115 9.25 22.36 -15.94
C ALA A 115 7.75 22.11 -15.79
N ALA A 116 7.12 22.82 -14.85
CA ALA A 116 5.68 22.85 -14.71
C ALA A 116 5.08 23.39 -16.02
N SER A 117 4.57 22.49 -16.86
CA SER A 117 3.75 22.86 -18.00
C SER A 117 2.45 23.44 -17.44
N SER A 118 2.21 24.73 -17.70
CA SER A 118 0.97 25.43 -17.38
C SER A 118 -0.19 24.81 -18.15
N ALA A 119 -0.73 23.70 -17.64
CA ALA A 119 -2.05 23.23 -18.02
C ALA A 119 -3.08 24.28 -17.58
N ALA A 120 -4.02 24.60 -18.46
CA ALA A 120 -5.14 25.49 -18.12
C ALA A 120 -5.80 24.99 -16.83
N ALA A 121 -5.97 25.88 -15.84
CA ALA A 121 -6.55 25.54 -14.55
C ALA A 121 -7.92 24.86 -14.76
N LYS A 122 -8.01 23.59 -14.37
CA LYS A 122 -9.29 22.87 -14.37
C LYS A 122 -10.23 23.60 -13.41
N PRO A 123 -11.54 23.69 -13.72
CA PRO A 123 -12.49 24.27 -12.78
C PRO A 123 -12.54 23.40 -11.51
N SER A 124 -12.04 23.93 -10.39
CA SER A 124 -12.11 23.24 -9.11
C SER A 124 -13.56 23.19 -8.62
N VAL A 125 -14.04 21.99 -8.33
CA VAL A 125 -15.39 21.78 -7.77
C VAL A 125 -15.37 22.25 -6.33
N ARG A 126 -16.05 23.35 -6.02
CA ARG A 126 -16.21 23.86 -4.65
C ARG A 126 -17.14 22.94 -3.84
N GLY A 127 -16.78 22.65 -2.61
CA GLY A 127 -17.64 21.92 -1.67
C GLY A 127 -16.88 21.41 -0.44
N ARG A 128 -17.62 21.17 0.63
CA ARG A 128 -17.09 20.59 1.87
C ARG A 128 -16.81 19.10 1.72
N ILE A 129 -15.76 18.66 2.38
CA ILE A 129 -15.30 17.27 2.44
C ILE A 129 -15.68 16.72 3.82
N PRO A 130 -16.37 15.57 3.91
CA PRO A 130 -16.70 14.94 5.19
C PRO A 130 -15.47 14.19 5.73
N VAL A 131 -14.78 14.79 6.70
CA VAL A 131 -13.55 14.24 7.29
C VAL A 131 -13.85 13.64 8.67
N LEU A 132 -13.34 12.44 8.93
CA LEU A 132 -13.36 11.80 10.25
C LEU A 132 -12.04 12.00 10.97
N GLU A 133 -10.92 11.72 10.32
CA GLU A 133 -9.59 11.82 10.95
C GLU A 133 -8.61 12.63 10.11
N ILE A 134 -7.79 13.45 10.78
CA ILE A 134 -6.56 14.02 10.21
C ILE A 134 -5.46 13.75 11.24
N PHE A 135 -4.42 13.04 10.84
CA PHE A 135 -3.35 12.64 11.76
C PHE A 135 -2.00 12.50 11.07
N GLY A 136 -0.96 12.39 11.89
CA GLY A 136 0.43 12.27 11.48
C GLY A 136 1.32 13.36 12.12
N PRO A 137 2.62 13.40 11.78
CA PRO A 137 3.27 12.52 10.82
C PRO A 137 3.31 11.06 11.27
N THR A 138 3.01 10.14 10.37
CA THR A 138 3.14 8.68 10.52
C THR A 138 3.92 8.10 9.33
N VAL A 139 3.96 6.78 9.19
CA VAL A 139 4.48 6.06 8.02
C VAL A 139 3.33 5.36 7.29
N GLN A 140 3.31 5.44 5.95
CA GLN A 140 2.42 4.61 5.15
C GLN A 140 2.71 3.13 5.46
N GLY A 141 1.71 2.40 5.92
CA GLY A 141 1.87 1.02 6.35
C GLY A 141 1.74 -0.01 5.23
N GLU A 142 1.31 0.40 4.04
CA GLU A 142 0.83 -0.51 2.99
C GLU A 142 1.25 -0.10 1.57
N GLY A 143 1.18 -1.05 0.64
CA GLY A 143 1.17 -0.78 -0.80
C GLY A 143 2.48 -0.21 -1.36
N MET A 144 2.35 0.58 -2.44
CA MET A 144 3.47 1.00 -3.27
C MET A 144 4.48 1.92 -2.60
N VAL A 145 4.06 2.62 -1.55
CA VAL A 145 4.87 3.60 -0.81
C VAL A 145 4.99 3.27 0.68
N ILE A 146 4.90 1.98 1.01
CA ILE A 146 5.14 1.46 2.35
C ILE A 146 6.45 2.04 2.94
N GLY A 147 6.38 2.55 4.17
CA GLY A 147 7.48 3.19 4.90
C GLY A 147 7.65 4.70 4.66
N VAL A 148 6.96 5.30 3.68
CA VAL A 148 7.03 6.76 3.44
C VAL A 148 6.40 7.52 4.61
N LYS A 149 7.09 8.53 5.14
CA LYS A 149 6.55 9.43 6.16
C LYS A 149 5.44 10.30 5.56
N THR A 150 4.24 10.26 6.11
CA THR A 150 3.06 10.93 5.57
C THR A 150 2.11 11.46 6.64
N MET A 151 1.24 12.39 6.25
CA MET A 151 0.01 12.73 6.97
C MET A 151 -1.17 11.98 6.35
N PHE A 152 -2.18 11.65 7.14
CA PHE A 152 -3.41 11.03 6.65
C PHE A 152 -4.60 11.98 6.75
N VAL A 153 -5.46 11.95 5.74
CA VAL A 153 -6.82 12.49 5.79
C VAL A 153 -7.78 11.34 5.50
N ARG A 154 -8.58 10.97 6.50
CA ARG A 154 -9.59 9.91 6.40
C ARG A 154 -10.98 10.51 6.26
N THR A 155 -11.61 10.31 5.10
CA THR A 155 -12.96 10.80 4.83
C THR A 155 -14.04 9.81 5.31
N ALA A 156 -15.28 10.28 5.39
CA ALA A 156 -16.44 9.46 5.70
C ALA A 156 -17.17 9.01 4.42
N GLY A 157 -17.89 7.88 4.52
CA GLY A 157 -18.70 7.30 3.47
C GLY A 157 -17.96 6.26 2.64
N CYS A 158 -18.64 5.15 2.34
CA CYS A 158 -18.18 4.10 1.45
C CYS A 158 -19.37 3.53 0.69
N ASP A 159 -19.18 3.16 -0.57
CA ASP A 159 -20.17 2.45 -1.38
C ASP A 159 -20.06 0.92 -1.20
N TYR A 160 -19.09 0.45 -0.43
CA TYR A 160 -18.88 -0.95 -0.04
C TYR A 160 -19.02 -1.12 1.49
N SER A 161 -19.31 -2.35 1.92
CA SER A 161 -19.45 -2.77 3.32
C SER A 161 -18.67 -4.06 3.58
N CYS A 162 -17.35 -4.00 3.39
CA CYS A 162 -16.47 -5.17 3.45
C CYS A 162 -16.52 -5.84 4.83
N SER A 163 -16.62 -7.17 4.89
CA SER A 163 -16.77 -7.93 6.15
C SER A 163 -15.62 -7.77 7.14
N TRP A 164 -14.41 -7.49 6.65
CA TRP A 164 -13.20 -7.30 7.46
C TRP A 164 -12.66 -5.86 7.37
N CYS A 165 -13.54 -4.87 7.18
CA CYS A 165 -13.11 -3.47 7.12
C CYS A 165 -12.55 -2.97 8.47
N ASP A 166 -11.23 -2.79 8.56
CA ASP A 166 -10.54 -2.22 9.74
C ASP A 166 -10.99 -0.80 10.10
N SER A 167 -11.66 -0.13 9.17
CA SER A 167 -12.13 1.26 9.27
C SER A 167 -13.65 1.34 9.10
N ALA A 168 -14.40 0.33 9.58
CA ALA A 168 -15.87 0.24 9.42
C ALA A 168 -16.62 1.50 9.90
N PHE A 169 -16.09 2.17 10.94
CA PHE A 169 -16.62 3.43 11.47
C PHE A 169 -16.76 4.55 10.44
N THR A 170 -16.04 4.45 9.32
CA THR A 170 -16.16 5.41 8.20
C THR A 170 -17.48 5.30 7.45
N TRP A 171 -18.23 4.19 7.54
CA TRP A 171 -19.45 3.96 6.76
C TRP A 171 -20.60 3.27 7.51
N ASP A 172 -20.34 2.58 8.62
CA ASP A 172 -21.37 1.86 9.40
C ASP A 172 -22.29 2.77 10.23
N GLY A 173 -21.98 4.08 10.29
CA GLY A 173 -22.74 5.10 11.00
C GLY A 173 -22.33 5.29 12.47
N SER A 174 -21.44 4.47 13.02
CA SER A 174 -21.00 4.54 14.42
C SER A 174 -20.27 5.84 14.77
N ALA A 175 -19.59 6.46 13.80
CA ALA A 175 -18.89 7.74 13.94
C ALA A 175 -19.56 8.89 13.17
N LYS A 176 -20.86 8.77 12.84
CA LYS A 176 -21.55 9.77 12.00
C LYS A 176 -21.54 11.17 12.63
N ASP A 177 -21.66 11.25 13.95
CA ASP A 177 -21.68 12.53 14.69
C ASP A 177 -20.26 13.13 14.85
N GLU A 178 -19.22 12.38 14.51
CA GLU A 178 -17.82 12.83 14.51
C GLU A 178 -17.41 13.45 13.16
N ILE A 179 -18.27 13.38 12.13
CA ILE A 179 -17.96 13.89 10.78
C ILE A 179 -17.82 15.42 10.81
N ARG A 180 -16.62 15.89 10.46
CA ARG A 180 -16.29 17.30 10.27
C ARG A 180 -16.42 17.66 8.80
N TRP A 181 -17.37 18.53 8.46
CA TRP A 181 -17.51 19.05 7.09
C TRP A 181 -16.58 20.23 6.88
N MET A 182 -15.44 19.97 6.25
CA MET A 182 -14.32 20.91 6.13
C MET A 182 -14.11 21.37 4.69
N GLU A 183 -13.78 22.63 4.50
CA GLU A 183 -13.27 23.16 3.23
C GLU A 183 -11.80 22.70 3.01
N PRO A 184 -11.31 22.63 1.76
CA PRO A 184 -9.92 22.27 1.47
C PRO A 184 -8.86 23.06 2.27
N GLU A 185 -9.08 24.36 2.46
CA GLU A 185 -8.18 25.24 3.20
C GLU A 185 -8.11 24.90 4.68
N GLU A 186 -9.22 24.46 5.29
CA GLU A 186 -9.28 24.04 6.68
C GLU A 186 -8.46 22.74 6.88
N ILE A 187 -8.60 21.80 5.95
CA ILE A 187 -7.84 20.53 5.97
C ILE A 187 -6.35 20.81 5.80
N ALA A 188 -5.97 21.62 4.81
CA ALA A 188 -4.57 21.97 4.57
C ALA A 188 -3.95 22.72 5.77
N GLY A 189 -4.70 23.63 6.41
CA GLY A 189 -4.26 24.31 7.63
C GLY A 189 -4.08 23.37 8.82
N GLU A 190 -4.97 22.39 9.01
CA GLU A 190 -4.83 21.39 10.07
C GLU A 190 -3.62 20.48 9.85
N LEU A 191 -3.38 20.06 8.60
CA LEU A 191 -2.19 19.29 8.20
C LEU A 191 -0.89 20.05 8.49
N GLU A 192 -0.81 21.33 8.14
CA GLU A 192 0.36 22.17 8.43
C GLU A 192 0.58 22.35 9.93
N ARG A 193 -0.50 22.57 10.69
CA ARG A 193 -0.44 22.68 12.15
C ARG A 193 0.16 21.41 12.77
N LEU A 194 -0.31 20.23 12.35
CA LEU A 194 0.22 18.94 12.81
C LEU A 194 1.68 18.71 12.37
N ALA A 195 2.08 19.24 11.21
CA ALA A 195 3.46 19.20 10.71
C ALA A 195 4.40 20.27 11.32
N GLY A 196 3.94 20.98 12.35
CA GLY A 196 4.72 22.02 13.05
C GLY A 196 4.83 23.33 12.27
N GLY A 197 3.76 23.73 11.58
CA GLY A 197 3.68 24.95 10.78
C GLY A 197 4.37 24.87 9.41
N ARG A 198 4.70 23.65 8.95
CA ARG A 198 5.35 23.41 7.65
C ARG A 198 4.42 22.61 6.75
N THR A 199 4.57 22.78 5.44
CA THR A 199 3.88 21.91 4.49
C THR A 199 4.36 20.46 4.63
N PRO A 200 3.46 19.48 4.77
CA PRO A 200 3.83 18.08 4.72
C PRO A 200 4.45 17.72 3.36
N GLY A 201 5.50 16.89 3.36
CA GLY A 201 6.07 16.41 2.09
C GLY A 201 5.18 15.39 1.37
N HIS A 202 4.31 14.69 2.11
CA HIS A 202 3.45 13.62 1.58
C HIS A 202 2.15 13.51 2.37
N VAL A 203 1.01 13.42 1.68
CA VAL A 203 -0.33 13.28 2.27
C VAL A 203 -1.06 12.10 1.62
N THR A 204 -1.51 11.14 2.43
CA THR A 204 -2.35 10.03 2.00
C THR A 204 -3.83 10.35 2.25
N LEU A 205 -4.63 10.36 1.20
CA LEU A 205 -6.07 10.48 1.25
C LEU A 205 -6.74 9.09 1.27
N SER A 206 -7.62 8.84 2.23
CA SER A 206 -8.26 7.53 2.45
C SER A 206 -9.67 7.65 3.07
N GLY A 207 -10.31 6.52 3.39
CA GLY A 207 -11.51 6.38 4.23
C GLY A 207 -12.85 6.85 3.62
N GLY A 208 -13.97 6.23 3.96
CA GLY A 208 -14.22 4.92 3.38
C GLY A 208 -13.73 4.93 1.93
N ASN A 209 -14.52 5.39 0.96
CA ASN A 209 -14.07 5.56 -0.42
C ASN A 209 -13.94 7.05 -0.82
N PRO A 210 -12.72 7.61 -0.86
CA PRO A 210 -12.47 8.99 -1.31
C PRO A 210 -13.03 9.29 -2.71
N ALA A 211 -13.12 8.28 -3.58
CA ALA A 211 -13.58 8.45 -4.96
C ALA A 211 -15.08 8.83 -5.08
N LEU A 212 -15.82 8.83 -3.98
CA LEU A 212 -17.19 9.36 -3.92
C LEU A 212 -17.23 10.90 -3.87
N LEU A 213 -16.10 11.54 -3.59
CA LEU A 213 -16.04 12.94 -3.18
C LEU A 213 -15.45 13.83 -4.28
N ARG A 214 -16.31 14.38 -5.13
CA ARG A 214 -15.90 15.37 -6.16
C ARG A 214 -15.08 16.55 -5.60
N PRO A 215 -15.40 17.13 -4.42
CA PRO A 215 -14.64 18.28 -3.90
C PRO A 215 -13.18 17.99 -3.51
N LEU A 216 -12.76 16.72 -3.43
CA LEU A 216 -11.36 16.39 -3.13
C LEU A 216 -10.37 16.96 -4.16
N GLY A 217 -10.80 17.20 -5.40
CA GLY A 217 -9.98 17.87 -6.41
C GLY A 217 -9.40 19.20 -5.93
N GLY A 218 -10.20 20.02 -5.24
CA GLY A 218 -9.72 21.30 -4.70
C GLY A 218 -8.67 21.14 -3.59
N LEU A 219 -8.77 20.08 -2.78
CA LEU A 219 -7.75 19.76 -1.78
C LEU A 219 -6.46 19.26 -2.44
N ILE A 220 -6.55 18.41 -3.46
CA ILE A 220 -5.41 17.90 -4.22
C ILE A 220 -4.63 19.07 -4.85
N ASP A 221 -5.32 19.94 -5.59
CA ASP A 221 -4.72 21.14 -6.19
C ASP A 221 -4.03 22.01 -5.14
N LEU A 222 -4.67 22.22 -3.99
CA LEU A 222 -4.12 23.03 -2.90
C LEU A 222 -2.86 22.40 -2.31
N LEU A 223 -2.86 21.10 -2.04
CA LEU A 223 -1.71 20.37 -1.51
C LEU A 223 -0.52 20.41 -2.48
N HIS A 224 -0.77 20.18 -3.78
CA HIS A 224 0.27 20.31 -4.81
C HIS A 224 0.82 21.72 -4.92
N SER A 225 -0.04 22.75 -4.84
CA SER A 225 0.40 24.15 -4.90
C SER A 225 1.34 24.53 -3.75
N ARG A 226 1.28 23.79 -2.64
CA ARG A 226 2.16 23.95 -1.47
C ARG A 226 3.39 23.02 -1.53
N GLY A 227 3.48 22.14 -2.52
CA GLY A 227 4.60 21.24 -2.73
C GLY A 227 4.49 19.88 -2.02
N ALA A 228 3.30 19.50 -1.55
CA ALA A 228 3.07 18.16 -1.01
C ALA A 228 2.81 17.16 -2.15
N LEU A 229 3.32 15.94 -2.01
CA LEU A 229 2.89 14.79 -2.81
C LEU A 229 1.59 14.21 -2.25
N VAL A 230 0.71 13.71 -3.10
CA VAL A 230 -0.58 13.14 -2.73
C VAL A 230 -0.68 11.68 -3.14
N ALA A 231 -0.86 10.80 -2.15
CA ALA A 231 -1.27 9.41 -2.36
C ALA A 231 -2.77 9.26 -2.12
N LEU A 232 -3.38 8.26 -2.76
CA LEU A 232 -4.80 7.93 -2.54
C LEU A 232 -5.05 6.42 -2.53
N GLU A 233 -5.86 6.00 -1.57
CA GLU A 233 -6.34 4.62 -1.44
C GLU A 233 -7.83 4.57 -1.81
N THR A 234 -8.20 3.71 -2.77
CA THR A 234 -9.60 3.46 -3.17
C THR A 234 -9.80 2.02 -3.59
N GLN A 235 -11.02 1.49 -3.48
CA GLN A 235 -11.36 0.18 -4.03
C GLN A 235 -11.52 0.15 -5.56
N GLY A 236 -11.48 1.30 -6.23
CA GLY A 236 -11.63 1.35 -7.69
C GLY A 236 -13.06 1.12 -8.19
N SER A 237 -14.07 1.46 -7.38
CA SER A 237 -15.50 1.37 -7.75
C SER A 237 -16.05 2.65 -8.39
N ARG A 238 -15.27 3.75 -8.38
CA ARG A 238 -15.70 5.07 -8.88
C ARG A 238 -14.52 5.80 -9.51
N TRP A 239 -14.80 6.47 -10.63
CA TRP A 239 -13.86 7.37 -11.31
C TRP A 239 -14.08 8.81 -10.85
N GLN A 240 -12.99 9.57 -10.73
CA GLN A 240 -12.98 11.03 -10.66
C GLN A 240 -11.89 11.57 -11.57
N ASP A 241 -12.13 12.71 -12.23
CA ASP A 241 -11.15 13.28 -13.17
C ASP A 241 -9.84 13.70 -12.47
N TRP A 242 -9.91 14.02 -11.17
CA TRP A 242 -8.73 14.33 -10.35
C TRP A 242 -7.85 13.12 -10.05
N PHE A 243 -8.25 11.88 -10.40
CA PHE A 243 -7.36 10.71 -10.35
C PHE A 243 -6.12 10.91 -11.23
N ALA A 244 -6.24 11.66 -12.32
CA ALA A 244 -5.12 11.98 -13.21
C ALA A 244 -4.02 12.81 -12.51
N ASP A 245 -4.39 13.51 -11.44
CA ASP A 245 -3.50 14.43 -10.72
C ASP A 245 -2.88 13.75 -9.48
N ILE A 246 -3.38 12.59 -9.02
CA ILE A 246 -2.81 11.85 -7.88
C ILE A 246 -1.41 11.32 -8.20
N ASP A 247 -0.43 11.61 -7.35
CA ASP A 247 0.96 11.17 -7.52
C ASP A 247 1.10 9.66 -7.37
N GLU A 248 0.44 9.09 -6.35
CA GLU A 248 0.56 7.70 -5.94
C GLU A 248 -0.82 7.09 -5.69
N LEU A 249 -1.43 6.53 -6.74
CA LEU A 249 -2.79 5.98 -6.69
C LEU A 249 -2.76 4.46 -6.48
N THR A 250 -3.34 4.01 -5.38
CA THR A 250 -3.58 2.59 -5.09
C THR A 250 -5.03 2.23 -5.38
N LEU A 251 -5.25 1.32 -6.33
CA LEU A 251 -6.53 0.67 -6.57
C LEU A 251 -6.55 -0.68 -5.84
N SER A 252 -7.50 -0.87 -4.92
CA SER A 252 -7.63 -2.08 -4.11
C SER A 252 -8.96 -2.77 -4.35
N PRO A 253 -9.14 -3.46 -5.49
CA PRO A 253 -10.38 -4.18 -5.76
C PRO A 253 -10.53 -5.30 -4.73
N LYS A 254 -11.76 -5.49 -4.25
CA LYS A 254 -12.02 -6.28 -3.03
C LYS A 254 -12.34 -7.74 -3.39
N PRO A 255 -11.69 -8.71 -2.73
CA PRO A 255 -11.84 -10.13 -3.04
C PRO A 255 -13.13 -10.72 -2.45
N PRO A 256 -13.50 -11.96 -2.81
CA PRO A 256 -14.72 -12.61 -2.34
C PRO A 256 -14.88 -12.66 -0.82
N SER A 257 -13.79 -12.86 -0.05
CA SER A 257 -13.87 -12.86 1.42
C SER A 257 -14.37 -11.55 2.03
N SER A 258 -14.34 -10.44 1.29
CA SER A 258 -14.90 -9.17 1.75
C SER A 258 -16.42 -9.13 1.67
N GLY A 259 -17.05 -10.10 1.02
CA GLY A 259 -18.48 -10.13 0.72
C GLY A 259 -18.92 -9.14 -0.37
N MET A 260 -17.99 -8.53 -1.12
CA MET A 260 -18.28 -7.53 -2.15
C MET A 260 -17.98 -8.07 -3.54
N ASP A 261 -18.80 -7.68 -4.51
CA ASP A 261 -18.55 -8.00 -5.92
C ASP A 261 -17.78 -6.88 -6.61
N THR A 262 -16.74 -7.25 -7.35
CA THR A 262 -16.00 -6.31 -8.19
C THR A 262 -16.76 -6.03 -9.48
N ASP A 263 -17.09 -4.76 -9.72
CA ASP A 263 -17.53 -4.32 -11.05
C ASP A 263 -16.32 -4.18 -11.98
N TRP A 264 -16.06 -5.24 -12.73
CA TRP A 264 -14.94 -5.30 -13.67
C TRP A 264 -15.00 -4.22 -14.74
N THR A 265 -16.20 -3.86 -15.21
CA THR A 265 -16.37 -2.84 -16.26
C THR A 265 -15.90 -1.49 -15.75
N VAL A 266 -16.25 -1.16 -14.51
CA VAL A 266 -15.82 0.09 -13.87
C VAL A 266 -14.31 0.10 -13.62
N LEU A 267 -13.76 -0.98 -13.08
CA LEU A 267 -12.32 -1.07 -12.80
C LEU A 267 -11.48 -0.97 -14.09
N GLU A 268 -11.89 -1.67 -15.15
CA GLU A 268 -11.25 -1.59 -16.47
C GLU A 268 -11.36 -0.18 -17.07
N THR A 269 -12.51 0.48 -16.90
CA THR A 269 -12.69 1.88 -17.34
C THR A 269 -11.76 2.83 -16.60
N ILE A 270 -11.59 2.66 -15.28
CA ILE A 270 -10.67 3.49 -14.47
C ILE A 270 -9.23 3.27 -14.94
N ALA A 271 -8.80 2.02 -15.11
CA ALA A 271 -7.46 1.69 -15.59
C ALA A 271 -7.18 2.29 -16.98
N ALA A 272 -8.12 2.19 -17.91
CA ALA A 272 -8.01 2.77 -19.24
C ALA A 272 -7.87 4.29 -19.21
N ARG A 273 -8.69 4.99 -18.41
CA ARG A 273 -8.62 6.46 -18.26
C ARG A 273 -7.31 6.92 -17.64
N LEU A 274 -6.77 6.18 -16.67
CA LEU A 274 -5.45 6.46 -16.11
C LEU A 274 -4.35 6.32 -17.17
N ALA A 275 -4.39 5.24 -17.97
CA ALA A 275 -3.44 5.03 -19.04
C ALA A 275 -3.51 6.14 -20.10
N GLU A 276 -4.72 6.57 -20.50
CA GLU A 276 -4.93 7.72 -21.40
C GLU A 276 -4.35 9.02 -20.83
N ALA A 277 -4.42 9.21 -19.51
CA ALA A 277 -3.80 10.33 -18.80
C ALA A 277 -2.28 10.17 -18.58
N GLY A 278 -1.66 9.07 -19.05
CA GLY A 278 -0.24 8.78 -18.82
C GLY A 278 0.10 8.47 -17.37
N ARG A 279 -0.89 7.99 -16.59
CA ARG A 279 -0.75 7.63 -15.17
C ARG A 279 -0.76 6.12 -15.01
N LEU A 280 0.15 5.62 -14.17
CA LEU A 280 0.23 4.20 -13.82
C LEU A 280 -0.10 4.04 -12.33
N PRO A 281 -1.28 3.50 -11.96
CA PRO A 281 -1.60 3.22 -10.56
C PRO A 281 -0.83 1.98 -10.06
N SER A 282 -1.06 1.60 -8.81
CA SER A 282 -0.79 0.25 -8.31
C SER A 282 -2.08 -0.50 -8.04
N LEU A 283 -2.03 -1.83 -8.12
CA LEU A 283 -3.09 -2.72 -7.66
C LEU A 283 -2.69 -3.37 -6.34
N LYS A 284 -3.60 -3.38 -5.37
CA LYS A 284 -3.37 -4.00 -4.06
C LYS A 284 -4.55 -4.86 -3.63
N VAL A 285 -4.38 -6.18 -3.65
CA VAL A 285 -5.43 -7.13 -3.21
C VAL A 285 -5.08 -7.67 -1.83
N VAL A 286 -6.01 -7.52 -0.89
CA VAL A 286 -5.93 -8.15 0.42
C VAL A 286 -6.28 -9.63 0.28
N VAL A 287 -5.53 -10.52 0.93
CA VAL A 287 -5.70 -11.97 0.82
C VAL A 287 -6.00 -12.56 2.20
N MET A 288 -7.22 -13.05 2.40
CA MET A 288 -7.63 -13.79 3.60
C MET A 288 -7.61 -15.30 3.39
N SER A 289 -7.74 -15.76 2.14
CA SER A 289 -7.94 -17.17 1.79
C SER A 289 -7.29 -17.52 0.44
N ALA A 290 -7.27 -18.82 0.11
CA ALA A 290 -6.87 -19.28 -1.22
C ALA A 290 -7.84 -18.81 -2.33
N GLU A 291 -9.12 -18.60 -2.00
CA GLU A 291 -10.10 -18.03 -2.94
C GLU A 291 -9.76 -16.58 -3.28
N ASP A 292 -9.36 -15.78 -2.29
CA ASP A 292 -8.91 -14.41 -2.51
C ASP A 292 -7.63 -14.36 -3.35
N LEU A 293 -6.72 -15.32 -3.14
CA LEU A 293 -5.50 -15.43 -3.95
C LEU A 293 -5.84 -15.77 -5.41
N ALA A 294 -6.81 -16.66 -5.65
CA ALA A 294 -7.31 -16.96 -6.99
C ALA A 294 -7.96 -15.75 -7.66
N TYR A 295 -8.73 -14.97 -6.89
CA TYR A 295 -9.26 -13.68 -7.34
C TYR A 295 -8.14 -12.69 -7.67
N ALA A 296 -7.10 -12.60 -6.84
CA ALA A 296 -5.96 -11.73 -7.09
C ALA A 296 -5.22 -12.09 -8.39
N LYS A 297 -5.14 -13.39 -8.74
CA LYS A 297 -4.61 -13.84 -10.04
C LYS A 297 -5.45 -13.32 -11.20
N GLU A 298 -6.78 -13.36 -11.08
CA GLU A 298 -7.67 -12.80 -12.10
C GLU A 298 -7.46 -11.30 -12.27
N VAL A 299 -7.32 -10.55 -11.17
CA VAL A 299 -6.92 -9.13 -11.21
C VAL A 299 -5.59 -8.96 -11.94
N HIS A 300 -4.57 -9.75 -11.60
CA HIS A 300 -3.24 -9.65 -12.21
C HIS A 300 -3.26 -9.95 -13.72
N ARG A 301 -4.01 -10.96 -14.17
CA ARG A 301 -4.15 -11.30 -15.59
C ARG A 301 -4.84 -10.21 -16.39
N ARG A 302 -5.85 -9.55 -15.81
CA ARG A 302 -6.58 -8.46 -16.47
C ARG A 302 -5.75 -7.20 -16.63
N PHE A 303 -4.83 -6.96 -15.69
CA PHE A 303 -4.01 -5.75 -15.63
C PHE A 303 -2.51 -6.07 -15.55
N PRO A 304 -1.93 -6.76 -16.56
CA PRO A 304 -0.58 -7.29 -16.48
C PRO A 304 0.52 -6.21 -16.41
N GLU A 305 0.22 -5.00 -16.89
CA GLU A 305 1.14 -3.86 -16.90
C GLU A 305 1.13 -3.07 -15.58
N ILE A 306 0.09 -3.24 -14.74
CA ILE A 306 -0.06 -2.49 -13.50
C ILE A 306 0.68 -3.20 -12.37
N PRO A 307 1.58 -2.52 -11.63
CA PRO A 307 2.29 -3.10 -10.49
C PRO A 307 1.32 -3.70 -9.46
N MET A 308 1.50 -4.98 -9.14
CA MET A 308 0.61 -5.75 -8.27
C MET A 308 1.22 -5.98 -6.89
N PHE A 309 0.38 -5.79 -5.87
CA PHE A 309 0.69 -6.01 -4.46
C PHE A 309 -0.33 -6.98 -3.86
N LEU A 310 0.16 -7.99 -3.16
CA LEU A 310 -0.66 -8.88 -2.33
C LEU A 310 -0.44 -8.48 -0.88
N GLN A 311 -1.52 -8.27 -0.14
CA GLN A 311 -1.49 -7.88 1.25
C GLN A 311 -2.04 -9.00 2.13
N ALA A 312 -1.28 -9.46 3.12
CA ALA A 312 -1.82 -10.36 4.12
C ALA A 312 -2.89 -9.63 4.94
N GLY A 313 -4.13 -10.15 4.94
CA GLY A 313 -5.24 -9.46 5.60
C GLY A 313 -5.31 -9.68 7.11
N ASN A 314 -5.93 -8.73 7.82
CA ASN A 314 -6.25 -8.78 9.24
C ASN A 314 -7.75 -8.98 9.45
N ASP A 315 -8.13 -10.07 10.12
CA ASP A 315 -9.51 -10.39 10.52
C ASP A 315 -9.72 -10.31 12.05
N ARG A 316 -8.71 -9.87 12.81
CA ARG A 316 -8.76 -9.68 14.27
C ARG A 316 -8.79 -8.19 14.62
N LEU A 317 -9.82 -7.51 14.15
CA LEU A 317 -9.97 -6.05 14.26
C LEU A 317 -10.21 -5.57 15.71
N GLU A 318 -10.64 -6.47 16.59
CA GLU A 318 -10.93 -6.18 18.00
C GLU A 318 -9.84 -6.64 18.96
N GLU A 319 -8.76 -7.25 18.47
CA GLU A 319 -7.66 -7.74 19.32
C GLU A 319 -6.95 -6.56 20.01
N PRO A 320 -7.00 -6.47 21.36
CA PRO A 320 -6.37 -5.38 22.10
C PRO A 320 -4.87 -5.57 22.31
N ASP A 321 -4.34 -6.81 22.28
CA ASP A 321 -2.92 -7.07 22.47
C ASP A 321 -2.15 -6.95 21.15
N ALA A 322 -1.44 -5.83 20.99
CA ALA A 322 -0.62 -5.56 19.81
C ALA A 322 0.50 -6.60 19.59
N ALA A 323 1.03 -7.23 20.64
CA ALA A 323 2.04 -8.28 20.49
C ALA A 323 1.44 -9.58 19.97
N ALA A 324 0.30 -9.99 20.52
CA ALA A 324 -0.45 -11.14 20.03
C ALA A 324 -0.90 -10.94 18.58
N LEU A 325 -1.44 -9.75 18.26
CA LEU A 325 -1.84 -9.40 16.90
C LEU A 325 -0.66 -9.44 15.93
N ARG A 326 0.49 -8.84 16.29
CA ARG A 326 1.68 -8.86 15.43
C ARG A 326 2.14 -10.28 15.10
N ASN A 327 2.20 -11.18 16.08
CA ASN A 327 2.58 -12.57 15.83
C ASN A 327 1.57 -13.26 14.90
N TYR A 328 0.27 -13.06 15.15
CA TYR A 328 -0.78 -13.57 14.27
C TYR A 328 -0.63 -13.08 12.82
N LEU A 329 -0.39 -11.78 12.63
CA LEU A 329 -0.21 -11.18 11.30
C LEU A 329 1.10 -11.61 10.63
N ALA A 330 2.16 -11.84 11.39
CA ALA A 330 3.40 -12.41 10.88
C ALA A 330 3.18 -13.83 10.33
N ASP A 331 2.47 -14.70 11.07
CA ASP A 331 2.12 -16.04 10.60
C ASP A 331 1.24 -16.00 9.35
N ARG A 332 0.30 -15.04 9.25
CA ARG A 332 -0.51 -14.84 8.04
C ARG A 332 0.35 -14.42 6.85
N TYR A 333 1.31 -13.53 7.07
CA TYR A 333 2.22 -13.06 6.05
C TYR A 333 3.13 -14.18 5.54
N GLU A 334 3.69 -15.01 6.43
CA GLU A 334 4.46 -16.20 6.08
C GLU A 334 3.64 -17.15 5.21
N ARG A 335 2.42 -17.49 5.61
CA ARG A 335 1.53 -18.35 4.79
C ARG A 335 1.26 -17.77 3.40
N LEU A 336 1.06 -16.45 3.29
CA LEU A 336 0.85 -15.82 1.99
C LEU A 336 2.11 -15.88 1.12
N VAL A 337 3.29 -15.64 1.70
CA VAL A 337 4.58 -15.79 1.03
C VAL A 337 4.73 -17.22 0.51
N ASP A 338 4.51 -18.24 1.34
CA ASP A 338 4.62 -19.65 0.95
C ASP A 338 3.70 -20.01 -0.22
N MET A 339 2.45 -19.52 -0.22
CA MET A 339 1.51 -19.74 -1.33
C MET A 339 1.93 -19.05 -2.64
N VAL A 340 2.78 -18.03 -2.58
CA VAL A 340 3.16 -17.19 -3.72
C VAL A 340 4.51 -17.59 -4.31
N MET A 341 5.49 -18.00 -3.48
CA MET A 341 6.89 -18.15 -3.91
C MET A 341 7.10 -19.19 -5.03
N ASP A 342 6.36 -20.29 -5.00
CA ASP A 342 6.52 -21.39 -5.97
C ASP A 342 5.63 -21.25 -7.21
N ASP A 343 4.77 -20.22 -7.26
CA ASP A 343 3.80 -20.05 -8.33
C ASP A 343 4.36 -19.13 -9.43
N PRO A 344 4.62 -19.63 -10.65
CA PRO A 344 5.26 -18.86 -11.70
C PRO A 344 4.38 -17.71 -12.23
N GLU A 345 3.07 -17.73 -11.95
CA GLU A 345 2.18 -16.62 -12.29
C GLU A 345 2.52 -15.34 -11.50
N TRP A 346 3.14 -15.48 -10.33
CA TRP A 346 3.52 -14.38 -9.45
C TRP A 346 4.93 -13.83 -9.71
N SER A 347 5.40 -13.89 -10.96
CA SER A 347 6.76 -13.46 -11.33
C SER A 347 7.08 -11.97 -11.07
N ARG A 348 6.07 -11.10 -10.95
CA ARG A 348 6.22 -9.64 -10.79
C ARG A 348 5.29 -9.07 -9.73
N VAL A 349 5.21 -9.71 -8.58
CA VAL A 349 4.37 -9.29 -7.45
C VAL A 349 5.20 -8.82 -6.26
N ARG A 350 4.62 -7.96 -5.43
CA ARG A 350 5.13 -7.65 -4.09
C ARG A 350 4.17 -8.20 -3.06
N VAL A 351 4.66 -9.02 -2.13
CA VAL A 351 3.86 -9.53 -1.01
C VAL A 351 4.22 -8.70 0.21
N LEU A 352 3.24 -8.07 0.86
CA LEU A 352 3.47 -7.16 1.98
C LEU A 352 2.51 -7.44 3.16
N PRO A 353 2.92 -7.13 4.40
CA PRO A 353 2.02 -7.05 5.54
C PRO A 353 1.38 -5.66 5.65
N GLN A 354 0.57 -5.45 6.70
CA GLN A 354 0.18 -4.12 7.18
C GLN A 354 1.18 -3.66 8.25
N LEU A 355 2.20 -2.89 7.88
CA LEU A 355 3.30 -2.53 8.78
C LEU A 355 2.84 -1.72 10.00
N HIS A 356 1.85 -0.85 9.83
CA HIS A 356 1.32 -0.05 10.93
C HIS A 356 0.64 -0.94 12.01
N ALA A 357 -0.02 -2.03 11.61
CA ALA A 357 -0.66 -2.96 12.53
C ALA A 357 0.38 -3.77 13.34
N TRP A 358 1.57 -3.99 12.78
CA TRP A 358 2.68 -4.61 13.52
C TRP A 358 3.26 -3.68 14.59
N LEU A 359 3.27 -2.37 14.33
CA LEU A 359 3.80 -1.36 15.24
C LEU A 359 2.81 -0.98 16.34
N TRP A 360 1.53 -0.85 16.00
CA TRP A 360 0.53 -0.23 16.87
C TRP A 360 -0.77 -1.03 17.03
N GLY A 361 -0.86 -2.24 16.49
CA GLY A 361 -2.10 -3.04 16.50
C GLY A 361 -3.24 -2.34 15.75
N ASN A 362 -4.47 -2.50 16.24
CA ASN A 362 -5.67 -1.88 15.66
C ASN A 362 -5.89 -0.41 16.11
N LYS A 363 -4.85 0.26 16.63
CA LYS A 363 -4.96 1.63 17.12
C LYS A 363 -5.28 2.59 15.96
N ARG A 364 -6.24 3.50 16.18
CA ARG A 364 -6.60 4.56 15.23
C ARG A 364 -5.67 5.78 15.36
N GLY A 365 -5.61 6.59 14.30
CA GLY A 365 -4.92 7.87 14.29
C GLY A 365 -3.41 7.80 14.49
N VAL A 366 -2.75 6.72 14.05
CA VAL A 366 -1.31 6.49 14.23
C VAL A 366 -0.54 6.33 12.95
#